data_AF-A0A7M7MRB3-F1
#
_entry.id   AF-A0A7M7MRB3-F1
#
_cell.length_a   1.000
_cell.length_b   1.000
_cell.length_c   1.000
_cell.angle_alpha   90.00
_cell.angle_beta   90.00
_cell.angle_gamma   90.00
#
_symmetry.space_group_name_H-M   'P 1'
#
loop_
_entity.id
_entity.type
_entity.pdbx_description
1 polymer ?
#
loop_
_entity_poly.entity_id
_entity_poly.type
_entity_poly.pdbx_seq_one_letter_code
_entity_poly.pdbx_strand_id
1 'polypeptide(L)'
;MNPNMNVYLLFLSPSKISKQSKKIFEQLQAYPNIRIRRVKFQNYVKNTPLDVWYKMDILKKSKWPRIQMADILRFLTLWKYGGIYLDLDVVVIRHDI
;
A
#
# COMPACT_ATOMS: atom_id res chain seq x y z
N MET A 1 -19.68 4.01 4.23
CA MET A 1 -18.20 3.99 4.40
C MET A 1 -17.88 3.46 5.79
N ASN A 2 -16.66 2.96 6.05
CA ASN A 2 -16.27 2.35 7.34
C ASN A 2 -15.56 3.38 8.25
N PRO A 3 -16.26 4.32 8.92
CA PRO A 3 -15.61 5.40 9.67
C PRO A 3 -14.82 4.90 10.90
N ASN A 4 -15.22 3.75 11.45
CA ASN A 4 -14.60 3.16 12.63
C ASN A 4 -13.30 2.40 12.30
N MET A 5 -12.94 2.27 11.02
CA MET A 5 -11.70 1.62 10.59
C MET A 5 -10.65 2.66 10.20
N ASN A 6 -9.42 2.49 10.68
CA ASN A 6 -8.29 3.23 10.14
C ASN A 6 -7.95 2.70 8.74
N VAL A 7 -8.01 3.56 7.74
CA VAL A 7 -7.67 3.24 6.35
C VAL A 7 -6.28 3.77 6.04
N TYR A 8 -5.38 2.89 5.62
CA TYR A 8 -4.00 3.28 5.29
C TYR A 8 -3.78 3.23 3.78
N LEU A 9 -3.47 4.38 3.17
CA LEU A 9 -2.99 4.44 1.79
C LEU A 9 -1.47 4.37 1.79
N LEU A 10 -0.92 3.25 1.32
CA LEU A 10 0.52 3.01 1.23
C LEU A 10 1.03 3.36 -0.17
N PHE A 11 2.12 4.12 -0.26
CA PHE A 11 2.80 4.36 -1.53
C PHE A 11 4.32 4.30 -1.38
N LEU A 12 4.99 3.78 -2.41
CA LEU A 12 6.42 3.46 -2.35
C LEU A 12 7.32 4.49 -3.04
N SER A 13 6.75 5.34 -3.90
CA SER A 13 7.54 6.29 -4.67
C SER A 13 8.33 7.21 -3.74
N PRO A 14 9.62 7.50 -4.01
CA PRO A 14 10.41 8.49 -3.29
C PRO A 14 10.11 9.93 -3.75
N SER A 15 9.37 10.12 -4.84
CA SER A 15 9.04 11.44 -5.38
C SER A 15 8.07 12.21 -4.48
N LYS A 16 8.14 13.54 -4.52
CA LYS A 16 7.11 14.40 -3.92
C LYS A 16 5.77 14.18 -4.66
N ILE A 17 4.67 14.41 -3.96
CA ILE A 17 3.34 14.40 -4.58
C ILE A 17 3.32 15.49 -5.66
N SER A 18 2.94 15.12 -6.88
CA SER A 18 2.89 16.06 -8.00
C SER A 18 1.80 17.11 -7.78
N LYS A 19 1.89 18.25 -8.47
CA LYS A 19 0.82 19.25 -8.46
C LYS A 19 -0.52 18.67 -8.91
N GLN A 20 -0.49 17.78 -9.91
CA GLN A 20 -1.68 17.10 -10.44
C GLN A 20 -2.35 16.21 -9.39
N SER A 21 -1.58 15.53 -8.56
CA SER A 21 -2.10 14.62 -7.52
C SER A 21 -2.43 15.34 -6.20
N LYS A 22 -1.98 16.58 -6.01
CA LYS A 22 -2.14 17.34 -4.75
C LYS A 22 -3.60 17.41 -4.29
N LYS A 23 -4.53 17.73 -5.19
CA LYS A 23 -5.97 17.85 -4.88
C LYS A 23 -6.56 16.55 -4.35
N ILE A 24 -6.20 15.40 -4.93
CA ILE A 24 -6.67 14.08 -4.48
C ILE A 24 -6.16 13.79 -3.08
N PHE A 25 -4.88 14.07 -2.80
CA PHE A 25 -4.32 13.86 -1.47
C PHE A 25 -4.95 14.78 -0.41
N GLU A 26 -5.28 16.02 -0.76
CA GLU A 26 -6.00 16.93 0.13
C GLU A 26 -7.41 16.41 0.44
N GLN A 27 -8.14 15.92 -0.57
CA GLN A 27 -9.46 15.31 -0.39
C GLN A 27 -9.41 14.06 0.49
N LEU A 28 -8.41 13.19 0.30
CA LEU A 28 -8.25 12.00 1.11
C LEU A 28 -7.91 12.34 2.57
N GLN A 29 -7.13 13.39 2.81
CA GLN A 29 -6.78 13.84 4.17
C GLN A 29 -7.93 14.53 4.91
N ALA A 30 -8.99 14.95 4.21
CA ALA A 30 -10.19 15.48 4.84
C ALA A 30 -10.97 14.41 5.64
N TYR A 31 -10.74 13.13 5.35
CA TYR A 31 -11.33 12.03 6.11
C TYR A 31 -10.47 11.71 7.34
N PRO A 32 -11.03 11.79 8.57
CA PRO A 32 -10.25 11.66 9.81
C PRO A 32 -9.65 10.27 10.01
N ASN A 33 -10.21 9.25 9.35
CA ASN A 33 -9.77 7.86 9.46
C ASN A 33 -8.81 7.44 8.33
N ILE A 34 -8.48 8.32 7.38
CA ILE A 34 -7.50 8.02 6.31
C ILE A 34 -6.09 8.46 6.71
N ARG A 35 -5.14 7.55 6.58
CA ARG A 35 -3.72 7.74 6.89
C ARG A 35 -2.88 7.45 5.66
N ILE A 36 -2.31 8.50 5.08
CA ILE A 36 -1.40 8.38 3.95
C ILE A 36 0.01 8.10 4.48
N ARG A 37 0.66 7.03 4.01
CA ARG A 37 1.99 6.60 4.48
C ARG A 37 2.91 6.25 3.32
N ARG A 38 4.08 6.88 3.32
CA ARG A 38 5.17 6.53 2.41
C ARG A 38 5.94 5.35 2.98
N VAL A 39 6.08 4.30 2.19
CA VAL A 39 6.79 3.08 2.59
C VAL A 39 8.12 2.99 1.83
N LYS A 40 9.22 2.85 2.56
CA LYS A 40 10.51 2.48 1.96
C LYS A 40 10.55 0.95 1.88
N PHE A 41 10.53 0.41 0.66
CA PHE A 41 10.42 -1.03 0.45
C PHE A 41 11.47 -1.85 1.21
N GLN A 42 12.73 -1.41 1.20
CA GLN A 42 13.83 -2.02 1.96
C GLN A 42 13.51 -2.16 3.46
N ASN A 43 12.97 -1.11 4.08
CA ASN A 43 12.60 -1.16 5.50
C ASN A 43 11.38 -2.06 5.71
N TYR A 44 10.50 -2.12 4.71
CA TYR A 44 9.28 -2.90 4.77
C TYR A 44 9.54 -4.40 4.67
N VAL A 45 10.51 -4.84 3.88
CA VAL A 45 10.90 -6.26 3.77
C VAL A 45 11.87 -6.73 4.86
N LYS A 46 12.54 -5.80 5.55
CA LYS A 46 13.49 -6.14 6.62
C LYS A 46 12.83 -7.02 7.69
N ASN A 47 13.60 -8.01 8.15
CA ASN A 47 13.19 -9.02 9.14
C ASN A 47 11.96 -9.83 8.72
N THR A 48 11.81 -10.08 7.42
CA THR A 48 10.77 -10.97 6.88
C THR A 48 11.40 -12.03 5.99
N PRO A 49 10.73 -13.17 5.72
CA PRO A 49 11.23 -14.16 4.77
C PRO A 49 11.58 -13.58 3.39
N LEU A 50 10.97 -12.46 3.01
CA LEU A 50 11.19 -11.77 1.73
C LEU A 50 12.43 -10.87 1.72
N ASP A 51 13.14 -10.69 2.85
CA ASP A 51 14.37 -9.89 2.90
C ASP A 51 15.46 -10.48 2.00
N VAL A 52 15.57 -11.82 1.94
CA VAL A 52 16.51 -12.52 1.06
C VAL A 52 16.19 -12.25 -0.41
N TRP A 53 14.90 -12.30 -0.76
CA TRP A 53 14.43 -12.04 -2.12
C TRP A 53 14.75 -10.62 -2.58
N TYR A 54 14.55 -9.64 -1.69
CA TYR A 54 14.94 -8.26 -1.96
C TYR A 54 16.46 -8.12 -2.18
N LYS A 55 17.28 -8.74 -1.33
CA LYS A 55 18.76 -8.72 -1.45
C LYS A 55 19.26 -9.39 -2.72
N MET A 56 18.56 -10.40 -3.23
CA MET A 56 18.89 -11.10 -4.48
C MET A 56 18.42 -10.35 -5.74
N ASP A 57 17.82 -9.16 -5.59
CA ASP A 57 17.32 -8.33 -6.68
C ASP A 57 16.31 -9.07 -7.59
N ILE A 58 15.53 -10.01 -7.05
CA ILE A 58 14.63 -10.85 -7.86
C ILE A 58 13.60 -10.02 -8.63
N LEU A 59 13.13 -8.91 -8.04
CA LEU A 59 12.16 -8.02 -8.66
C LEU A 59 12.77 -7.25 -9.83
N LYS A 60 14.06 -6.90 -9.78
CA LYS A 60 14.73 -6.23 -10.92
C LYS A 60 14.88 -7.15 -12.13
N LYS A 61 14.95 -8.47 -11.89
CA LYS A 61 15.06 -9.49 -12.94
C LYS A 61 13.69 -9.90 -13.52
N SER A 62 12.61 -9.41 -12.94
CA SER A 62 11.25 -9.74 -13.36
C SER A 62 10.87 -9.04 -14.67
N LYS A 63 10.07 -9.72 -15.49
CA LYS A 63 9.38 -9.09 -16.63
C LYS A 63 8.25 -8.16 -16.18
N TRP A 64 7.73 -8.33 -14.96
CA TRP A 64 6.56 -7.62 -14.43
C TRP A 64 6.78 -7.09 -13.02
N PRO A 65 7.81 -6.24 -12.79
CA PRO A 65 8.24 -5.84 -11.45
C PRO A 65 7.16 -5.10 -10.66
N ARG A 66 6.31 -4.31 -11.33
CA ARG A 66 5.25 -3.54 -10.66
C ARG A 66 4.14 -4.44 -10.13
N ILE A 67 3.69 -5.40 -10.92
CA ILE A 67 2.61 -6.32 -10.54
C ILE A 67 3.08 -7.20 -9.37
N GLN A 68 4.27 -7.79 -9.51
CA GLN A 68 4.84 -8.62 -8.45
C GLN A 68 5.13 -7.83 -7.17
N MET A 69 5.53 -6.56 -7.29
CA MET A 69 5.69 -5.68 -6.13
C MET A 69 4.35 -5.48 -5.41
N ALA A 70 3.25 -5.26 -6.14
CA ALA A 70 1.92 -5.11 -5.55
C ALA A 70 1.49 -6.38 -4.79
N ASP A 71 1.71 -7.56 -5.39
CA ASP A 71 1.45 -8.85 -4.75
C ASP A 71 2.26 -9.03 -3.46
N ILE A 72 3.57 -8.78 -3.53
CA ILE A 72 4.46 -8.85 -2.36
C ILE A 72 3.96 -7.92 -1.26
N LEU A 73 3.67 -6.66 -1.59
CA LEU A 73 3.21 -5.68 -0.61
C LEU A 73 1.90 -6.09 0.05
N ARG A 74 0.95 -6.62 -0.71
CA ARG A 74 -0.34 -7.13 -0.19
C ARG A 74 -0.11 -8.19 0.88
N PHE A 75 0.62 -9.25 0.55
CA PHE A 75 0.87 -10.34 1.50
C PHE A 75 1.75 -9.92 2.67
N LEU A 76 2.80 -9.14 2.41
CA LEU A 76 3.72 -8.67 3.44
C LEU A 76 3.04 -7.72 4.43
N THR A 77 2.15 -6.84 3.95
CA THR A 77 1.37 -5.94 4.81
C THR A 77 0.47 -6.73 5.75
N LEU A 78 -0.28 -7.70 5.21
CA LEU A 78 -1.16 -8.57 6.00
C LEU A 78 -0.36 -9.42 6.99
N TRP A 79 0.82 -9.93 6.59
CA TRP A 79 1.69 -10.68 7.50
C TRP A 79 2.20 -9.82 8.66
N LYS A 80 2.54 -8.54 8.42
CA LYS A 80 3.07 -7.65 9.46
C LYS A 80 2.01 -7.09 10.40
N TYR A 81 0.81 -6.81 9.90
CA TYR A 81 -0.17 -5.98 10.61
C TYR A 81 -1.57 -6.59 10.69
N GLY A 82 -1.84 -7.70 10.00
CA GLY A 82 -3.18 -8.24 9.83
C GLY A 82 -4.12 -7.27 9.11
N GLY A 83 -5.42 -7.42 9.36
CA GLY A 83 -6.46 -6.53 8.84
C GLY A 83 -6.99 -6.94 7.46
N ILE A 84 -7.41 -5.95 6.68
CA ILE A 84 -8.05 -6.13 5.37
C ILE A 84 -7.23 -5.35 4.33
N TYR A 85 -6.89 -6.03 3.25
CA TYR A 85 -6.33 -5.42 2.05
C TYR A 85 -7.43 -5.23 1.01
N LEU A 86 -7.41 -4.08 0.32
CA LEU A 86 -8.27 -3.79 -0.82
C LEU A 86 -7.40 -3.22 -1.95
N ASP A 87 -7.64 -3.68 -3.18
CA ASP A 87 -7.09 -3.01 -4.36
C ASP A 87 -7.69 -1.61 -4.51
N LEU A 88 -6.97 -0.71 -5.18
CA LEU A 88 -7.38 0.70 -5.32
C LEU A 88 -8.60 0.89 -6.24
N ASP A 89 -8.99 -0.14 -6.98
CA ASP A 89 -10.13 -0.19 -7.89
C ASP A 89 -11.33 -0.96 -7.32
N VAL A 90 -11.26 -1.38 -6.06
CA VAL A 90 -12.38 -2.05 -5.38
C VAL A 90 -13.36 -1.03 -4.80
N VAL A 91 -14.65 -1.21 -5.13
CA VAL A 91 -15.77 -0.51 -4.48
C VAL A 91 -16.41 -1.45 -3.47
N VAL A 92 -16.39 -1.06 -2.19
CA VAL A 92 -17.04 -1.83 -1.11
C VAL A 92 -18.48 -1.36 -0.96
N ILE A 93 -19.41 -2.28 -1.15
CA ILE A 93 -20.85 -2.05 -0.90
C ILE A 93 -21.22 -2.49 0.52
N ARG A 94 -22.19 -1.79 1.11
CA ARG A 94 -22.87 -2.23 2.32
C ARG A 94 -24.29 -2.61 1.93
N HIS A 95 -24.72 -3.80 2.35
CA HIS A 95 -26.13 -4.15 2.35
C HIS A 95 -26.68 -3.82 3.74
N ASP A 96 -27.68 -2.95 3.79
CA ASP A 96 -28.49 -2.77 4.98
C ASP A 96 -29.55 -3.88 4.96
N ILE A 97 -29.61 -4.66 6.04
CA ILE A 97 -30.67 -5.65 6.30
C ILE A 97 -31.71 -4.97 7.16
#